data_AF-A0A066WP74-F1
#
_entry.id   AF-A0A066WP74-F1
#
_cell.length_a   1.000
_cell.length_b   1.000
_cell.length_c   1.000
_cell.angle_alpha   90.00
_cell.angle_beta   90.00
_cell.angle_gamma   90.00
#
_symmetry.space_group_name_H-M   'P 1'
#
loop_
_entity.id
_entity.type
_entity.pdbx_description
1 polymer ?
#
loop_
_entity_poly.entity_id
_entity_poly.type
_entity_poly.pdbx_seq_one_letter_code
_entity_poly.pdbx_strand_id
1 'polypeptide(L)'
;MKKLVILLGLMLATTANYAQNKHKSMKVQRDSIFTVMKLSDENKLKMHNLIAENSKTQKAIKNDATLTEEQRKEKLQTWKKEVTIKEKSILTPEEFQVWRDFAKNLKNKPKE
;
A
#
# COMPACT_ATOMS: atom_id res chain seq x y z
N MET A 1 -59.20 -4.69 39.91
CA MET A 1 -59.09 -6.12 39.51
C MET A 1 -58.69 -6.20 38.04
N LYS A 2 -57.71 -7.06 37.71
CA LYS A 2 -57.33 -7.59 36.38
C LYS A 2 -56.63 -6.58 35.43
N LYS A 3 -55.29 -6.52 35.39
CA LYS A 3 -54.32 -7.31 34.58
C LYS A 3 -54.39 -7.05 33.07
N LEU A 4 -53.30 -6.50 32.50
CA LEU A 4 -52.70 -6.67 31.16
C LEU A 4 -51.65 -5.52 30.99
N VAL A 5 -50.35 -5.65 31.29
CA VAL A 5 -49.24 -6.37 30.64
C VAL A 5 -49.02 -5.99 29.16
N ILE A 6 -47.73 -5.76 28.83
CA ILE A 6 -47.03 -5.72 27.51
C ILE A 6 -47.22 -4.37 26.76
N LEU A 7 -46.21 -3.53 26.49
CA LEU A 7 -44.96 -3.82 25.77
C LEU A 7 -43.80 -2.90 26.19
N LEU A 8 -42.81 -3.55 26.79
CA LEU A 8 -41.40 -3.17 26.76
C LEU A 8 -40.88 -3.52 25.34
N GLY A 9 -40.29 -2.55 24.63
CA GLY A 9 -39.52 -2.88 23.42
C GLY A 9 -39.55 -1.82 22.33
N LEU A 10 -38.66 -0.83 22.42
CA LEU A 10 -37.88 -0.44 21.25
C LEU A 10 -36.48 -0.07 21.72
N MET A 11 -35.71 -1.12 21.97
CA MET A 11 -34.28 -1.02 22.16
C MET A 11 -33.64 -0.83 20.78
N LEU A 12 -32.52 -0.10 20.79
CA LEU A 12 -31.38 -0.22 19.87
C LEU A 12 -31.31 0.75 18.68
N ALA A 13 -30.48 1.76 18.96
CA ALA A 13 -29.27 2.03 18.20
C ALA A 13 -29.48 2.32 16.70
N THR A 14 -29.46 3.61 16.38
CA THR A 14 -28.83 4.09 15.16
C THR A 14 -27.37 3.62 15.16
N THR A 15 -27.12 2.39 14.71
CA THR A 15 -25.77 1.92 14.45
C THR A 15 -25.22 2.77 13.33
N ALA A 16 -24.37 3.71 13.73
CA ALA A 16 -23.26 4.23 12.95
C ALA A 16 -22.88 3.29 11.80
N ASN A 17 -23.15 3.69 10.55
CA ASN A 17 -22.54 3.11 9.35
C ASN A 17 -21.02 3.44 9.27
N TYR A 18 -20.31 3.42 10.40
CA TYR A 18 -18.87 3.67 10.51
C TYR A 18 -18.12 2.33 10.60
N ALA A 19 -18.35 1.39 9.68
CA ALA A 19 -17.68 0.09 9.75
C ALA A 19 -17.52 -0.65 8.41
N GLN A 20 -17.26 0.04 7.29
CA GLN A 20 -16.91 -0.66 6.03
C GLN A 20 -15.75 -0.08 5.23
N ASN A 21 -14.92 0.80 5.78
CA ASN A 21 -13.64 1.14 5.14
C ASN A 21 -12.47 0.45 5.88
N LYS A 22 -12.50 -0.89 5.94
CA LYS A 22 -11.37 -1.66 6.47
C LYS A 22 -10.18 -1.44 5.51
N HIS A 23 -9.20 -0.65 5.94
CA HIS A 23 -8.00 -0.35 5.16
C HIS A 23 -7.40 -1.65 4.60
N LYS A 24 -7.53 -1.88 3.28
CA LYS A 24 -6.96 -3.06 2.63
C LYS A 24 -5.45 -3.04 2.88
N SER A 25 -4.87 -4.16 3.28
CA SER A 25 -3.42 -4.22 3.52
C SER A 25 -2.66 -3.82 2.26
N MET A 26 -1.47 -3.22 2.42
CA MET A 26 -0.64 -2.81 1.29
C MET A 26 -0.30 -3.97 0.35
N LYS A 27 -0.23 -5.21 0.88
CA LYS A 27 -0.08 -6.41 0.06
C LYS A 27 -1.29 -6.61 -0.86
N VAL A 28 -2.51 -6.58 -0.31
CA VAL A 28 -3.76 -6.75 -1.08
C VAL A 28 -3.90 -5.67 -2.15
N GLN A 29 -3.55 -4.42 -1.84
CA GLN A 29 -3.60 -3.32 -2.82
C GLN A 29 -2.60 -3.54 -3.97
N ARG A 30 -1.39 -4.03 -3.67
CA ARG A 30 -0.38 -4.38 -4.69
C ARG A 30 -0.81 -5.57 -5.55
N ASP A 31 -1.36 -6.61 -4.93
CA ASP A 31 -1.84 -7.80 -5.65
C ASP A 31 -2.99 -7.41 -6.61
N SER A 32 -3.82 -6.45 -6.20
CA SER A 32 -4.89 -5.91 -7.04
C SER A 32 -4.33 -5.20 -8.28
N ILE A 33 -3.31 -4.34 -8.13
CA ILE A 33 -2.73 -3.65 -9.29
C ILE A 33 -1.97 -4.61 -10.22
N PHE A 34 -1.30 -5.63 -9.67
CA PHE A 34 -0.66 -6.67 -10.49
C PHE A 34 -1.67 -7.47 -11.31
N THR A 35 -2.87 -7.68 -10.77
CA THR A 35 -3.97 -8.32 -11.48
C THR A 35 -4.50 -7.43 -12.61
N VAL A 36 -4.64 -6.12 -12.36
CA VAL A 36 -5.05 -5.14 -13.39
C VAL A 36 -4.04 -5.10 -14.54
N MET A 37 -2.74 -5.14 -14.23
CA MET A 37 -1.66 -5.20 -15.22
C MET A 37 -1.53 -6.58 -15.89
N LYS A 38 -2.26 -7.60 -15.42
CA LYS A 38 -2.19 -8.99 -15.93
C LYS A 38 -0.77 -9.56 -15.93
N LEU A 39 0.04 -9.23 -14.91
CA LEU A 39 1.39 -9.75 -14.79
C LEU A 39 1.39 -11.29 -14.75
N SER A 40 2.39 -11.90 -15.39
CA SER A 40 2.67 -13.33 -15.20
C SER A 40 3.01 -13.61 -13.74
N ASP A 41 2.81 -14.85 -13.28
CA ASP A 41 3.12 -15.21 -11.90
C ASP A 41 4.62 -15.05 -11.57
N GLU A 42 5.47 -15.26 -12.57
CA GLU A 42 6.90 -14.99 -12.46
C GLU A 42 7.18 -13.48 -12.24
N ASN A 43 6.56 -12.60 -13.03
CA ASN A 43 6.74 -11.16 -12.89
C ASN A 43 6.14 -10.63 -11.58
N LYS A 44 5.01 -11.18 -11.12
CA LYS A 44 4.46 -10.89 -9.78
C LYS A 44 5.45 -11.23 -8.68
N LEU A 45 6.07 -12.42 -8.75
CA LEU A 45 7.06 -12.85 -7.76
C LEU A 45 8.30 -11.93 -7.78
N LYS A 46 8.82 -11.60 -8.97
CA LYS A 46 9.93 -10.65 -9.13
C LYS A 46 9.60 -9.29 -8.53
N MET A 47 8.41 -8.76 -8.80
CA MET A 47 7.96 -7.48 -8.23
C MET A 47 7.83 -7.55 -6.71
N HIS A 48 7.27 -8.63 -6.15
CA HIS A 48 7.19 -8.80 -4.70
C HIS A 48 8.56 -8.79 -4.02
N ASN A 49 9.50 -9.56 -4.57
CA ASN A 49 10.86 -9.66 -4.06
C ASN A 49 11.57 -8.30 -4.15
N LEU A 50 11.45 -7.63 -5.30
CA LEU A 50 12.01 -6.30 -5.52
C LEU A 50 11.46 -5.30 -4.49
N ILE A 51 10.15 -5.26 -4.26
CA ILE A 51 9.52 -4.36 -3.31
C ILE A 51 9.98 -4.64 -1.86
N ALA A 52 10.10 -5.91 -1.48
CA ALA A 52 10.55 -6.31 -0.15
C ALA A 52 12.01 -5.92 0.10
N GLU A 53 12.90 -6.20 -0.86
CA GLU A 53 14.31 -5.80 -0.84
C GLU A 53 14.43 -4.28 -0.72
N ASN A 54 13.73 -3.56 -1.60
CA ASN A 54 13.74 -2.10 -1.66
C ASN A 54 13.26 -1.45 -0.35
N SER A 55 12.24 -2.04 0.29
CA SER A 55 11.77 -1.55 1.59
C SER A 55 12.83 -1.69 2.68
N LYS A 56 13.61 -2.78 2.67
CA LYS A 56 14.71 -2.99 3.62
C LYS A 56 15.84 -2.01 3.35
N THR A 57 16.28 -1.87 2.11
CA THR A 57 17.34 -0.95 1.70
C THR A 57 16.98 0.50 2.01
N GLN A 58 15.76 0.93 1.70
CA GLN A 58 15.30 2.27 2.04
C GLN A 58 15.34 2.51 3.55
N LYS A 59 14.90 1.54 4.36
CA LYS A 59 14.93 1.64 5.83
C LYS A 59 16.36 1.71 6.35
N ALA A 60 17.27 0.91 5.79
CA ALA A 60 18.70 0.95 6.14
C ALA A 60 19.29 2.33 5.84
N ILE A 61 19.08 2.88 4.64
CA ILE A 61 19.57 4.24 4.29
C ILE A 61 18.97 5.30 5.21
N LYS A 62 17.69 5.20 5.58
CA LYS A 62 17.02 6.17 6.48
C LYS A 62 17.50 6.09 7.93
N ASN A 63 17.89 4.91 8.38
CA ASN A 63 18.30 4.66 9.77
C ASN A 63 19.82 4.67 9.94
N ASP A 64 20.59 4.84 8.87
CA ASP A 64 22.04 4.91 8.92
C ASP A 64 22.46 6.22 9.63
N ALA A 65 22.94 6.08 10.86
CA ALA A 65 23.38 7.19 11.71
C ALA A 65 24.73 7.76 11.27
N THR A 66 25.45 7.09 10.36
CA THR A 66 26.75 7.55 9.85
C THR A 66 26.62 8.57 8.72
N LEU A 67 25.41 8.76 8.16
CA LEU A 67 25.15 9.66 7.05
C LEU A 67 24.63 11.01 7.52
N THR A 68 25.17 12.07 6.93
CA THR A 68 24.51 13.40 6.98
C THR A 68 23.21 13.36 6.19
N GLU A 69 22.37 14.39 6.36
CA GLU A 69 21.09 14.46 5.64
C GLU A 69 21.29 14.59 4.12
N GLU A 70 22.32 15.33 3.69
CA GLU A 70 22.69 15.48 2.28
C GLU A 70 23.12 14.14 1.67
N GLN A 71 24.00 13.41 2.36
CA GLN A 71 24.44 12.08 1.94
C GLN A 71 23.29 11.08 1.91
N ARG A 72 22.40 11.13 2.91
CA ARG A 72 21.19 10.30 2.97
C ARG A 72 20.28 10.59 1.79
N LYS A 73 20.04 11.87 1.48
CA LYS A 73 19.23 12.29 0.35
C LYS A 73 19.84 11.83 -0.98
N GLU A 74 21.15 11.99 -1.16
CA GLU A 74 21.87 11.52 -2.34
C GLU A 74 21.73 10.00 -2.52
N LYS A 75 22.03 9.22 -1.47
CA LYS A 75 21.85 7.76 -1.48
C LYS A 75 20.41 7.36 -1.80
N LEU A 76 19.41 8.05 -1.25
CA LEU A 76 18.01 7.79 -1.56
C LEU A 76 17.65 8.13 -3.01
N GLN A 77 18.27 9.15 -3.63
CA GLN A 77 18.05 9.45 -5.04
C GLN A 77 18.68 8.41 -5.95
N THR A 78 19.92 7.98 -5.67
CA THR A 78 20.59 6.91 -6.39
C THR A 78 19.80 5.61 -6.30
N TRP A 79 19.41 5.23 -5.08
CA TRP A 79 18.56 4.06 -4.85
C TRP A 79 17.24 4.14 -5.64
N LYS A 80 16.54 5.29 -5.69
CA LYS A 80 15.31 5.42 -6.50
C LYS A 80 15.55 5.15 -7.99
N LYS A 81 16.68 5.60 -8.54
CA LYS A 81 17.04 5.36 -9.94
C LYS A 81 17.29 3.87 -10.19
N GLU A 82 18.04 3.21 -9.31
CA GLU A 82 18.28 1.77 -9.37
C GLU A 82 16.99 0.96 -9.30
N VAL A 83 16.08 1.31 -8.38
CA VAL A 83 14.77 0.69 -8.28
C VAL A 83 13.99 0.86 -9.59
N THR A 84 13.98 2.07 -10.15
CA THR A 84 13.30 2.35 -11.42
C THR A 84 13.83 1.48 -12.56
N ILE A 85 15.15 1.25 -12.62
CA ILE A 85 15.77 0.39 -13.63
C ILE A 85 15.30 -1.06 -13.44
N LYS A 86 15.34 -1.57 -12.21
CA LYS A 86 14.87 -2.94 -11.89
C LYS A 86 13.37 -3.13 -12.16
N GLU A 87 12.54 -2.12 -11.90
CA GLU A 87 11.10 -2.16 -12.22
C GLU A 87 10.88 -2.25 -13.74
N LYS A 88 11.59 -1.45 -14.53
CA LYS A 88 11.51 -1.47 -16.00
C LYS A 88 12.05 -2.74 -16.66
N SER A 89 12.88 -3.51 -15.96
CA SER A 89 13.35 -4.81 -16.48
C SER A 89 12.36 -5.95 -16.21
N ILE A 90 11.34 -5.72 -15.35
CA ILE A 90 10.31 -6.71 -15.02
C ILE A 90 9.00 -6.38 -15.74
N LEU A 91 8.69 -5.10 -15.88
CA LEU A 91 7.43 -4.59 -16.41
C LEU A 91 7.60 -4.05 -17.83
N THR A 92 6.55 -4.13 -18.65
CA THR A 92 6.49 -3.36 -19.90
C THR A 92 6.39 -1.86 -19.61
N PRO A 93 6.66 -0.98 -20.59
CA PRO A 93 6.50 0.47 -20.40
C PRO A 93 5.10 0.88 -19.92
N GLU A 94 4.05 0.23 -20.42
CA GLU A 94 2.66 0.51 -20.05
C GLU A 94 2.36 0.07 -18.62
N GLU A 95 2.77 -1.16 -18.26
CA GLU A 95 2.65 -1.68 -16.89
C GLU A 95 3.44 -0.83 -15.89
N PHE A 96 4.64 -0.40 -16.27
CA PHE A 96 5.46 0.49 -15.46
C PHE A 96 4.74 1.82 -15.19
N GLN A 97 4.08 2.41 -16.18
CA GLN A 97 3.32 3.64 -15.99
C GLN A 97 2.15 3.44 -15.01
N VAL A 98 1.37 2.36 -15.17
CA VAL A 98 0.28 2.01 -14.25
C VAL A 98 0.79 1.82 -12.81
N TRP A 99 1.93 1.14 -12.66
CA TRP A 99 2.59 0.95 -11.37
C TRP A 99 3.02 2.28 -10.73
N ARG A 100 3.58 3.21 -11.51
CA ARG A 100 3.99 4.53 -11.05
C ARG A 100 2.82 5.38 -10.58
N ASP A 101 1.72 5.35 -11.31
CA ASP A 101 0.52 6.10 -10.96
C ASP A 101 -0.14 5.54 -9.70
N PHE A 102 -0.19 4.20 -9.57
CA PHE A 102 -0.60 3.54 -8.33
C PHE A 102 0.27 3.97 -7.14
N ALA A 103 1.60 3.93 -7.29
CA ALA A 103 2.52 4.35 -6.22
C ALA A 103 2.38 5.83 -5.84
N LYS A 104 2.13 6.72 -6.81
CA LYS A 104 1.87 8.15 -6.58
C LYS A 104 0.57 8.35 -5.80
N ASN A 105 -0.49 7.64 -6.18
CA ASN A 105 -1.79 7.72 -5.51
C ASN A 105 -1.71 7.24 -4.05
N LEU A 106 -0.91 6.21 -3.77
CA LEU A 106 -0.66 5.76 -2.40
C LEU A 106 0.04 6.83 -1.53
N LYS A 107 0.98 7.59 -2.11
CA LYS A 107 1.67 8.67 -1.39
C LYS A 107 0.74 9.85 -1.10
N ASN A 108 -0.16 10.16 -2.04
CA ASN A 108 -1.03 11.33 -1.96
C ASN A 108 -2.28 11.09 -1.11
N LYS A 109 -2.59 9.85 -0.75
CA LYS A 109 -3.73 9.55 0.11
C LYS A 109 -3.48 10.17 1.51
N PRO A 110 -4.38 11.01 2.02
CA PRO A 110 -4.24 11.55 3.37
C PRO A 110 -4.15 10.40 4.37
N LYS A 111 -3.24 10.52 5.33
CA LYS A 111 -3.22 9.65 6.49
C LYS A 111 -4.39 10.10 7.37
N GLU A 112 -5.50 9.36 7.30
CA GLU A 112 -6.63 9.49 8.23
C GLU A 112 -6.19 9.26 9.67
#